data_AF-A0A9P9ZE23-F1
#
_entry.id   AF-A0A9P9ZE23-F1
#
_cell.length_a   1.000
_cell.length_b   1.000
_cell.length_c   1.000
_cell.angle_alpha   90.00
_cell.angle_beta   90.00
_cell.angle_gamma   90.00
#
_symmetry.space_group_name_H-M   'P 1'
#
loop_
_entity.id
_entity.type
_entity.pdbx_description
1 polymer ?
#
loop_
_entity_poly.entity_id
_entity_poly.type
_entity_poly.pdbx_seq_one_letter_code
_entity_poly.pdbx_strand_id
1 'polypeptide(L)'
;MPVSVQSPTRARNAGHRTKRSISSVSASAEPKPIDPSIIHQPNDLSSVPSLLSAILTQGIAAVSSPSDDASRLALLSSARALVLALEKPRETMIRQCWADTTCFSALSIGVDTGVWAYLGRDDRPKTVREIAKHTGFEEAYLGRLLKHIAAMGHIVEVAKDEYRPTNFCKALSIDRLGVAYPLFTGPGNTGGVFRCIASFPSYLKSTNLTTPTSITESNTQFAFDTPKNFFELCHDPAYAPMGAQFNTHMGAYAFGRPTWVDEDFYPVEEHLLEGFDAKDEKAALLVDIGGSIGHDLQKFRDAFPEAKGRLVLQDLEPVVSQVKEGELDGSIERMAYDFLTEQPVKGARAYYMHSVLHDWPDKGCLPILENVKAAMKPGYSRLLVNENVIPDVGANWESTSLDVMMSCLVSAKERTKEQWVQLLERDAGLKITGIYPVGNGVESIIECELPTEEYEGSTGEGESSTEESL
;
A
#
# COMPACT_ATOMS: atom_id res chain seq x y z
N MET A 1 26.34 -56.61 -10.01
CA MET A 1 25.68 -57.05 -11.26
C MET A 1 24.17 -57.02 -11.04
N PRO A 2 23.38 -56.60 -12.03
CA PRO A 2 22.06 -55.98 -11.83
C PRO A 2 20.89 -56.96 -11.99
N VAL A 3 19.74 -56.63 -11.39
CA VAL A 3 18.43 -57.09 -11.88
C VAL A 3 17.46 -55.90 -11.85
N SER A 4 16.93 -55.62 -13.03
CA SER A 4 15.91 -54.63 -13.39
C SER A 4 14.51 -55.13 -13.04
N VAL A 5 13.59 -54.23 -12.63
CA VAL A 5 12.17 -54.33 -13.02
C VAL A 5 11.58 -52.94 -13.29
N GLN A 6 10.81 -52.91 -14.37
CA GLN A 6 10.19 -51.83 -15.16
C GLN A 6 9.17 -50.93 -14.45
N SER A 7 8.92 -49.77 -15.07
CA SER A 7 7.66 -49.01 -14.98
C SER A 7 7.14 -48.70 -16.40
N PRO A 8 5.81 -48.55 -16.59
CA PRO A 8 5.16 -48.84 -17.88
C PRO A 8 5.06 -47.66 -18.84
N THR A 9 5.06 -48.02 -20.12
CA THR A 9 4.90 -47.18 -21.31
C THR A 9 3.48 -46.62 -21.46
N ARG A 10 3.38 -45.34 -21.84
CA ARG A 10 2.20 -44.82 -22.54
C ARG A 10 2.66 -43.97 -23.74
N ALA A 11 2.26 -44.41 -24.93
CA ALA A 11 2.63 -43.87 -26.22
C ALA A 11 2.09 -42.45 -26.45
N ARG A 12 2.88 -41.59 -27.10
CA ARG A 12 2.43 -40.33 -27.70
C ARG A 12 2.61 -40.41 -29.22
N ASN A 13 1.50 -40.17 -29.92
CA ASN A 13 1.38 -40.08 -31.37
C ASN A 13 2.28 -38.98 -31.94
N ALA A 14 3.02 -39.32 -33.00
CA ALA A 14 3.79 -38.38 -33.81
C ALA A 14 2.85 -37.69 -34.82
N GLY A 15 2.52 -36.43 -34.56
CA GLY A 15 1.93 -35.51 -35.55
C GLY A 15 3.04 -34.76 -36.28
N HIS A 16 3.13 -34.96 -37.59
CA HIS A 16 3.97 -34.18 -38.50
C HIS A 16 3.57 -32.69 -38.45
N ARG A 17 4.47 -31.81 -37.98
CA ARG A 17 4.38 -30.36 -38.19
C ARG A 17 5.51 -29.93 -39.13
N THR A 18 5.10 -29.44 -40.29
CA THR A 18 5.92 -28.84 -41.34
C THR A 18 6.76 -27.69 -40.78
N LYS A 19 8.09 -27.75 -40.96
CA LYS A 19 9.02 -26.66 -40.67
C LYS A 19 8.74 -25.51 -41.64
N ARG A 20 8.08 -24.44 -41.17
CA ARG A 20 8.16 -23.13 -41.81
C ARG A 20 9.56 -22.57 -41.57
N SER A 21 10.27 -22.30 -42.65
CA SER A 21 11.52 -21.53 -42.68
C SER A 21 11.27 -20.15 -42.05
N ILE A 22 11.82 -19.93 -40.86
CA ILE A 22 11.90 -18.60 -40.25
C ILE A 22 13.12 -17.94 -40.88
N SER A 23 12.87 -16.87 -41.63
CA SER A 23 13.89 -15.97 -42.17
C SER A 23 14.84 -15.55 -41.04
N SER A 24 16.14 -15.62 -41.33
CA SER A 24 17.23 -15.22 -40.45
C SER A 24 16.99 -13.84 -39.83
N VAL A 25 16.58 -13.82 -38.57
CA VAL A 25 16.72 -12.66 -37.70
C VAL A 25 18.23 -12.48 -37.48
N SER A 26 18.73 -11.31 -37.88
CA SER A 26 20.08 -10.84 -37.57
C SER A 26 20.46 -11.23 -36.15
N ALA A 27 21.57 -11.95 -35.98
CA ALA A 27 22.14 -12.23 -34.67
C ALA A 27 22.43 -10.89 -33.99
N SER A 28 21.57 -10.49 -33.06
CA SER A 28 21.85 -9.36 -32.17
C SER A 28 23.18 -9.65 -31.48
N ALA A 29 24.13 -8.73 -31.60
CA ALA A 29 25.43 -8.86 -30.96
C ALA A 29 25.21 -9.08 -29.46
N GLU A 30 25.85 -10.09 -28.89
CA GLU A 30 25.80 -10.31 -27.44
C GLU A 30 26.15 -8.99 -26.72
N PRO A 31 25.38 -8.58 -25.69
CA PRO A 31 25.65 -7.35 -24.98
C PRO A 31 27.07 -7.39 -24.41
N LYS A 32 27.81 -6.29 -24.61
CA LYS A 32 29.18 -6.18 -24.10
C LYS A 32 29.18 -6.40 -22.58
N PRO A 33 30.13 -7.20 -22.03
CA PRO A 33 30.27 -7.33 -20.59
C PRO A 33 30.49 -5.97 -19.93
N ILE A 34 29.86 -5.76 -18.77
CA ILE A 34 30.06 -4.56 -17.96
C ILE A 34 31.48 -4.60 -17.37
N ASP A 35 32.21 -3.49 -17.47
CA ASP A 35 33.54 -3.35 -16.85
C ASP A 35 33.41 -3.31 -15.31
N PRO A 36 34.01 -4.26 -14.57
CA PRO A 36 33.97 -4.27 -13.11
C PRO A 36 34.52 -3.00 -12.45
N SER A 37 35.34 -2.21 -13.15
CA SER A 37 35.89 -0.95 -12.61
C SER A 37 34.81 0.08 -12.22
N ILE A 38 33.57 -0.09 -12.72
CA ILE A 38 32.41 0.75 -12.38
C ILE A 38 32.14 0.82 -10.87
N ILE A 39 32.53 -0.19 -10.08
CA ILE A 39 32.37 -0.19 -8.62
C ILE A 39 33.11 0.96 -7.91
N HIS A 40 34.09 1.57 -8.57
CA HIS A 40 34.88 2.67 -8.03
C HIS A 40 34.27 4.05 -8.32
N GLN A 41 33.27 4.12 -9.20
CA GLN A 41 32.59 5.35 -9.58
C GLN A 41 31.29 5.52 -8.80
N PRO A 42 30.89 6.74 -8.44
CA PRO A 42 29.55 7.03 -7.94
C PRO A 42 28.49 6.66 -8.97
N ASN A 43 27.27 6.36 -8.51
CA ASN A 43 26.17 5.95 -9.38
C ASN A 43 25.82 7.02 -10.42
N ASP A 44 25.87 8.32 -10.05
CA ASP A 44 25.62 9.43 -10.98
C ASP A 44 26.27 10.74 -10.53
N LEU A 45 27.60 10.83 -10.65
CA LEU A 45 28.31 12.06 -10.30
C LEU A 45 27.92 13.27 -11.17
N SER A 46 27.33 13.03 -12.35
CA SER A 46 27.00 14.09 -13.32
C SER A 46 25.78 14.93 -12.90
N SER A 47 24.84 14.35 -12.15
CA SER A 47 23.67 15.07 -11.62
C SER A 47 23.95 15.84 -10.32
N VAL A 48 25.07 15.59 -9.64
CA VAL A 48 25.40 16.23 -8.35
C VAL A 48 25.35 17.77 -8.40
N PRO A 49 25.90 18.47 -9.43
CA PRO A 49 25.82 19.93 -9.49
C PRO A 49 24.39 20.47 -9.57
N SER A 50 23.51 19.84 -10.35
CA SER A 50 22.11 20.27 -10.45
C SER A 50 21.32 19.96 -9.17
N LEU A 51 21.56 18.81 -8.55
CA LEU A 51 20.94 18.43 -7.27
C LEU A 51 21.35 19.38 -6.13
N LEU A 52 22.62 19.77 -6.04
CA LEU A 52 23.08 20.76 -5.06
C LEU A 52 22.42 22.13 -5.26
N SER A 53 22.26 22.57 -6.51
CA SER A 53 21.56 23.81 -6.84
C SER A 53 20.08 23.76 -6.45
N ALA A 54 19.41 22.62 -6.71
CA ALA A 54 18.03 22.39 -6.32
C ALA A 54 17.87 22.42 -4.80
N ILE A 55 18.73 21.71 -4.05
CA ILE A 55 18.73 21.69 -2.58
C ILE A 55 18.94 23.10 -2.01
N LEU A 56 19.84 23.90 -2.58
CA LEU A 56 20.04 25.28 -2.12
C LEU A 56 18.76 26.11 -2.30
N THR A 57 18.15 26.03 -3.47
CA THR A 57 16.96 26.80 -3.82
C THR A 57 15.75 26.37 -2.98
N GLN A 58 15.48 25.07 -2.92
CA GLN A 58 14.37 24.48 -2.17
C GLN A 58 14.59 24.59 -0.66
N GLY A 59 15.85 24.52 -0.20
CA GLY A 59 16.22 24.67 1.21
C GLY A 59 15.87 26.04 1.76
N ILE A 60 16.10 27.09 0.99
CA ILE A 60 15.67 28.46 1.35
C ILE A 60 14.14 28.51 1.49
N ALA A 61 13.40 27.93 0.54
CA ALA A 61 11.94 27.91 0.58
C ALA A 61 11.40 27.14 1.80
N ALA A 62 11.89 25.92 2.05
CA ALA A 62 11.46 25.07 3.15
C ALA A 62 11.75 25.67 4.53
N VAL A 63 12.89 26.36 4.69
CA VAL A 63 13.23 27.05 5.95
C VAL A 63 12.40 28.32 6.13
N SER A 64 12.06 29.01 5.04
CA SER A 64 11.27 30.25 5.09
C SER A 64 9.78 29.98 5.38
N SER A 65 9.27 28.80 4.99
CA SER A 65 7.88 28.38 5.22
C SER A 65 7.82 26.96 5.80
N PRO A 66 8.12 26.76 7.10
CA PRO A 66 8.23 25.42 7.71
C PRO A 66 6.93 24.59 7.71
N SER A 67 5.78 25.24 7.51
CA SER A 67 4.47 24.59 7.41
C SER A 67 4.08 24.18 5.99
N ASP A 68 4.86 24.56 4.98
CA ASP A 68 4.63 24.16 3.58
C ASP A 68 5.24 22.78 3.33
N ASP A 69 4.38 21.76 3.33
CA ASP A 69 4.81 20.38 3.15
C ASP A 69 5.33 20.10 1.74
N ALA A 70 4.84 20.81 0.72
CA ALA A 70 5.27 20.63 -0.66
C ALA A 70 6.74 21.06 -0.83
N SER A 71 7.12 22.22 -0.29
CA SER A 71 8.52 22.67 -0.29
C SER A 71 9.44 21.72 0.48
N ARG A 72 8.99 21.23 1.65
CA ARG A 72 9.74 20.24 2.44
C ARG A 72 9.93 18.93 1.68
N LEU A 73 8.89 18.41 1.03
CA LEU A 73 8.92 17.17 0.25
C LEU A 73 9.81 17.29 -1.00
N ALA A 74 9.78 18.43 -1.68
CA ALA A 74 10.67 18.71 -2.82
C ALA A 74 12.15 18.67 -2.38
N LEU A 75 12.49 19.37 -1.29
CA LEU A 75 13.83 19.35 -0.71
C LEU A 75 14.26 17.92 -0.33
N LEU A 76 13.37 17.17 0.33
CA LEU A 76 13.64 15.79 0.73
C LEU A 76 13.90 14.89 -0.49
N SER A 77 13.14 15.07 -1.58
CA SER A 77 13.34 14.34 -2.84
C SER A 77 14.73 14.60 -3.42
N SER A 78 15.14 15.87 -3.54
CA SER A 78 16.47 16.22 -4.05
C SER A 78 17.61 15.75 -3.13
N ALA A 79 17.42 15.79 -1.81
CA ALA A 79 18.40 15.26 -0.85
C ALA A 79 18.58 13.74 -1.00
N ARG A 80 17.49 12.98 -1.17
CA ARG A 80 17.54 11.53 -1.43
C ARG A 80 18.24 11.23 -2.75
N ALA A 81 17.90 11.96 -3.82
CA ALA A 81 18.55 11.81 -5.11
C ALA A 81 20.06 12.08 -5.03
N LEU A 82 20.48 13.08 -4.25
CA LEU A 82 21.90 13.37 -4.02
C LEU A 82 22.62 12.21 -3.32
N VAL A 83 22.01 11.60 -2.29
CA VAL A 83 22.59 10.42 -1.63
C VAL A 83 22.74 9.28 -2.63
N LEU A 84 21.71 8.96 -3.41
CA LEU A 84 21.74 7.88 -4.41
C LEU A 84 22.79 8.13 -5.49
N ALA A 85 22.95 9.37 -5.94
CA ALA A 85 23.93 9.78 -6.94
C ALA A 85 25.39 9.65 -6.45
N LEU A 86 25.63 9.96 -5.17
CA LEU A 86 26.96 9.96 -4.56
C LEU A 86 27.43 8.57 -4.12
N GLU A 87 26.52 7.67 -3.74
CA GLU A 87 26.89 6.31 -3.37
C GLU A 87 27.57 5.59 -4.55
N LYS A 88 28.59 4.80 -4.23
CA LYS A 88 29.12 3.81 -5.17
C LYS A 88 28.25 2.54 -5.16
N PRO A 89 28.28 1.72 -6.23
CA PRO A 89 27.48 0.50 -6.29
C PRO A 89 27.67 -0.43 -5.07
N ARG A 90 28.90 -0.58 -4.58
CA ARG A 90 29.19 -1.40 -3.38
C ARG A 90 28.56 -0.81 -2.11
N GLU A 91 28.55 0.50 -1.97
CA GLU A 91 28.02 1.20 -0.79
C GLU A 91 26.50 1.05 -0.75
N THR A 92 25.84 1.28 -1.89
CA THR A 92 24.40 1.02 -2.05
C THR A 92 24.04 -0.41 -1.70
N MET A 93 24.78 -1.39 -2.25
CA MET A 93 24.55 -2.82 -1.99
C MET A 93 24.67 -3.16 -0.50
N ILE A 94 25.74 -2.70 0.17
CA ILE A 94 25.95 -3.01 1.59
C ILE A 94 24.92 -2.31 2.47
N ARG A 95 24.51 -1.07 2.14
CA ARG A 95 23.44 -0.39 2.85
C ARG A 95 22.15 -1.21 2.80
N GLN A 96 21.73 -1.64 1.62
CA GLN A 96 20.52 -2.45 1.45
C GLN A 96 20.62 -3.83 2.11
N CYS A 97 21.70 -4.58 1.85
CA CYS A 97 21.81 -5.95 2.31
C CYS A 97 22.09 -6.07 3.82
N TRP A 98 22.86 -5.14 4.40
CA TRP A 98 23.29 -5.22 5.80
C TRP A 98 22.64 -4.14 6.65
N ALA A 99 22.75 -2.88 6.25
CA ALA A 99 22.40 -1.77 7.13
C ALA A 99 20.88 -1.66 7.33
N ASP A 100 20.11 -1.59 6.23
CA ASP A 100 18.67 -1.37 6.24
C ASP A 100 17.92 -2.56 6.87
N THR A 101 18.30 -3.79 6.50
CA THR A 101 17.69 -5.02 7.03
C THR A 101 17.91 -5.18 8.54
N THR A 102 19.16 -5.04 8.99
CA THR A 102 19.47 -5.17 10.42
C THR A 102 18.97 -3.99 11.24
N CYS A 103 18.89 -2.79 10.65
CA CYS A 103 18.27 -1.63 11.26
C CYS A 103 16.79 -1.90 11.52
N PHE A 104 16.05 -2.39 10.52
CA PHE A 104 14.64 -2.72 10.70
C PHE A 104 14.44 -3.74 11.83
N SER A 105 15.21 -4.83 11.84
CA SER A 105 15.10 -5.84 12.90
C SER A 105 15.39 -5.26 14.29
N ALA A 106 16.39 -4.38 14.40
CA ALA A 106 16.73 -3.70 15.66
C ALA A 106 15.63 -2.69 16.09
N LEU A 107 15.00 -2.00 15.15
CA LEU A 107 13.82 -1.17 15.41
C LEU A 107 12.65 -2.02 15.90
N SER A 108 12.38 -3.16 15.27
CA SER A 108 11.28 -4.06 15.67
C SER A 108 11.43 -4.56 17.10
N ILE A 109 12.59 -5.14 17.46
CA ILE A 109 12.81 -5.60 18.84
C ILE A 109 12.78 -4.45 19.85
N GLY A 110 13.16 -3.23 19.45
CA GLY A 110 13.06 -2.07 20.31
C GLY A 110 11.63 -1.60 20.58
N VAL A 111 10.70 -1.86 19.65
CA VAL A 111 9.24 -1.69 19.88
C VAL A 111 8.78 -2.74 20.89
N ASP A 112 9.06 -4.02 20.62
CA ASP A 112 8.62 -5.15 21.45
C ASP A 112 9.11 -5.07 22.90
N THR A 113 10.34 -4.61 23.09
CA THR A 113 10.98 -4.52 24.42
C THR A 113 10.75 -3.18 25.12
N GLY A 114 10.04 -2.24 24.48
CA GLY A 114 9.76 -0.91 25.04
C GLY A 114 10.99 0.01 25.11
N VAL A 115 12.08 -0.29 24.39
CA VAL A 115 13.27 0.56 24.31
C VAL A 115 12.92 1.94 23.79
N TRP A 116 12.12 2.04 22.71
CA TRP A 116 11.72 3.33 22.15
C TRP A 116 10.72 4.06 23.05
N ALA A 117 9.81 3.33 23.67
CA ALA A 117 8.87 3.88 24.65
C ALA A 117 9.57 4.51 25.85
N TYR A 118 10.68 3.92 26.32
CA TYR A 118 11.48 4.51 27.40
C TYR A 118 12.37 5.65 26.91
N LEU A 119 13.06 5.46 25.78
CA LEU A 119 13.97 6.48 25.24
C LEU A 119 13.24 7.75 24.84
N GLY A 120 12.04 7.62 24.26
CA GLY A 120 11.21 8.70 23.75
C GLY A 120 10.38 9.48 24.77
N ARG A 121 10.41 9.12 26.07
CA ARG A 121 9.59 9.81 27.11
C ARG A 121 9.91 11.30 27.26
N ASP A 122 11.15 11.68 26.98
CA ASP A 122 11.65 13.03 27.08
C ASP A 122 12.88 13.20 26.17
N ASP A 123 13.33 14.43 25.98
CA ASP A 123 14.50 14.79 25.17
C ASP A 123 15.85 14.58 25.89
N ARG A 124 15.84 14.12 27.15
CA ARG A 124 17.06 13.91 27.90
C ARG A 124 17.83 12.73 27.30
N PRO A 125 19.16 12.85 27.10
CA PRO A 125 20.00 11.70 26.84
C PRO A 125 19.90 10.65 27.95
N LYS A 126 19.91 9.38 27.55
CA LYS A 126 19.83 8.22 28.44
C LYS A 126 20.98 7.28 28.11
N THR A 127 21.64 6.78 29.14
CA THR A 127 22.71 5.80 29.01
C THR A 127 22.16 4.42 28.66
N VAL A 128 22.96 3.59 27.99
CA VAL A 128 22.60 2.19 27.70
C VAL A 128 22.20 1.46 28.99
N ARG A 129 22.91 1.70 30.09
CA ARG A 129 22.59 1.14 31.41
C ARG A 129 21.19 1.52 31.90
N GLU A 130 20.80 2.79 31.79
CA GLU A 130 19.46 3.22 32.20
C GLU A 130 18.37 2.55 31.37
N ILE A 131 18.58 2.45 30.05
CA ILE A 131 17.62 1.81 29.14
C ILE A 131 17.53 0.32 29.44
N ALA A 132 18.67 -0.39 29.51
CA ALA A 132 18.77 -1.80 29.85
C ALA A 132 18.08 -2.13 31.18
N LYS A 133 18.32 -1.31 32.21
CA LYS A 133 17.67 -1.47 33.52
C LYS A 133 16.14 -1.34 33.44
N HIS A 134 15.63 -0.49 32.55
CA HIS A 134 14.19 -0.29 32.39
C HIS A 134 13.51 -1.38 31.58
N THR A 135 14.17 -1.88 30.53
CA THR A 135 13.58 -2.82 29.57
C THR A 135 13.92 -4.28 29.86
N GLY A 136 14.90 -4.54 30.75
CA GLY A 136 15.42 -5.88 31.01
C GLY A 136 16.39 -6.40 29.94
N PHE A 137 16.79 -5.56 28.99
CA PHE A 137 17.78 -5.91 27.97
C PHE A 137 19.18 -6.06 28.58
N GLU A 138 19.98 -7.00 28.07
CA GLU A 138 21.38 -7.13 28.46
C GLU A 138 22.19 -5.91 27.98
N GLU A 139 22.90 -5.24 28.90
CA GLU A 139 23.52 -3.92 28.68
C GLU A 139 24.49 -3.93 27.47
N ALA A 140 25.37 -4.92 27.36
CA ALA A 140 26.36 -4.95 26.29
C ALA A 140 25.71 -5.23 24.93
N TYR A 141 24.71 -6.12 24.87
CA TYR A 141 23.99 -6.37 23.64
C TYR A 141 23.14 -5.17 23.20
N LEU A 142 22.42 -4.53 24.12
CA LEU A 142 21.67 -3.31 23.83
C LEU A 142 22.59 -2.21 23.30
N GLY A 143 23.77 -2.02 23.90
CA GLY A 143 24.74 -1.03 23.45
C GLY A 143 25.15 -1.23 21.98
N ARG A 144 25.33 -2.49 21.54
CA ARG A 144 25.63 -2.81 20.13
C ARG A 144 24.48 -2.43 19.19
N LEU A 145 23.24 -2.69 19.59
CA LEU A 145 22.06 -2.36 18.78
C LEU A 145 21.87 -0.84 18.69
N LEU A 146 21.92 -0.13 19.83
CA LEU A 146 21.76 1.33 19.85
C LEU A 146 22.88 2.03 19.07
N LYS A 147 24.11 1.52 19.10
CA LYS A 147 25.20 2.03 18.27
C LYS A 147 24.88 1.95 16.78
N HIS A 148 24.28 0.85 16.32
CA HIS A 148 23.84 0.69 14.92
C HIS A 148 22.68 1.63 14.58
N ILE A 149 21.64 1.68 15.42
CA ILE A 149 20.49 2.57 15.23
C ILE A 149 20.91 4.05 15.20
N ALA A 150 21.91 4.43 16.00
CA ALA A 150 22.49 5.77 15.97
C ALA A 150 23.28 6.04 14.68
N ALA A 151 24.07 5.07 14.21
CA ALA A 151 24.80 5.17 12.93
C ALA A 151 23.85 5.30 11.73
N MET A 152 22.64 4.73 11.83
CA MET A 152 21.56 4.87 10.84
C MET A 152 20.73 6.16 11.00
N GLY A 153 21.05 7.00 12.00
CA GLY A 153 20.44 8.32 12.18
C GLY A 153 19.08 8.33 12.88
N HIS A 154 18.60 7.19 13.41
CA HIS A 154 17.29 7.12 14.08
C HIS A 154 17.32 7.58 15.54
N ILE A 155 18.50 7.59 16.17
CA ILE A 155 18.78 8.21 17.48
C ILE A 155 20.11 8.96 17.39
N VAL A 156 20.40 9.84 18.36
CA VAL A 156 21.64 10.62 18.37
C VAL A 156 22.52 10.16 19.52
N GLU A 157 23.72 9.67 19.21
CA GLU A 157 24.76 9.37 20.20
C GLU A 157 25.43 10.67 20.66
N VAL A 158 25.30 11.00 21.95
CA VAL A 158 25.82 12.27 22.51
C VAL A 158 27.10 12.07 23.31
N ALA A 159 27.32 10.87 23.81
CA ALA A 159 28.53 10.44 24.50
C ALA A 159 28.66 8.91 24.39
N LYS A 160 29.74 8.35 24.94
CA LYS A 160 29.93 6.91 25.00
C LYS A 160 28.73 6.25 25.69
N ASP A 161 28.07 5.34 24.98
CA ASP A 161 26.93 4.56 25.50
C ASP A 161 25.79 5.46 26.01
N GLU A 162 25.58 6.63 25.40
CA GLU A 162 24.55 7.60 25.77
C GLU A 162 23.86 8.20 24.54
N TYR A 163 22.53 8.11 24.52
CA TYR A 163 21.72 8.44 23.35
C TYR A 163 20.54 9.33 23.70
N ARG A 164 20.19 10.26 22.80
CA ARG A 164 18.93 11.02 22.86
C ARG A 164 18.01 10.62 21.70
N PRO A 165 16.68 10.68 21.88
CA PRO A 165 15.73 10.33 20.82
C PRO A 165 15.70 11.38 19.69
N THR A 166 15.35 10.94 18.49
CA THR A 166 14.84 11.80 17.41
C THR A 166 13.30 11.82 17.45
N ASN A 167 12.66 12.69 16.67
CA ASN A 167 11.20 12.68 16.51
C ASN A 167 10.69 11.33 15.99
N PHE A 168 11.43 10.68 15.08
CA PHE A 168 11.11 9.35 14.61
C PHE A 168 11.16 8.31 15.73
N CYS A 169 12.22 8.30 16.56
CA CYS A 169 12.31 7.41 17.70
C CYS A 169 11.14 7.62 18.70
N LYS A 170 10.76 8.87 18.97
CA LYS A 170 9.58 9.16 19.79
C LYS A 170 8.30 8.63 19.15
N ALA A 171 8.14 8.80 17.84
CA ALA A 171 6.96 8.31 17.12
C ALA A 171 6.80 6.79 17.22
N LEU A 172 7.87 6.01 17.32
CA LEU A 172 7.80 4.56 17.55
C LEU A 172 7.17 4.16 18.89
N SER A 173 7.03 5.10 19.84
CA SER A 173 6.32 4.86 21.10
C SER A 173 4.80 5.09 21.00
N ILE A 174 4.34 5.68 19.89
CA ILE A 174 2.91 5.82 19.60
C ILE A 174 2.46 4.47 19.04
N ASP A 175 1.58 3.77 19.74
CA ASP A 175 1.16 2.40 19.41
C ASP A 175 0.84 2.22 17.92
N ARG A 176 0.05 3.15 17.34
CA ARG A 176 -0.34 3.10 15.92
C ARG A 176 0.86 3.14 14.97
N LEU A 177 1.91 3.90 15.27
CA LEU A 177 3.09 4.02 14.41
C LEU A 177 4.13 2.92 14.68
N GLY A 178 4.30 2.53 15.95
CA GLY A 178 5.26 1.49 16.34
C GLY A 178 4.86 0.08 15.90
N VAL A 179 3.56 -0.23 15.88
CA VAL A 179 3.03 -1.58 15.61
C VAL A 179 3.37 -2.12 14.22
N ALA A 180 3.70 -1.26 13.26
CA ALA A 180 4.10 -1.65 11.92
C ALA A 180 5.31 -2.60 11.94
N TYR A 181 6.28 -2.38 12.84
CA TYR A 181 7.49 -3.18 12.89
C TYR A 181 7.25 -4.64 13.31
N PRO A 182 6.57 -4.92 14.44
CA PRO A 182 6.24 -6.30 14.80
C PRO A 182 5.20 -6.94 13.88
N LEU A 183 4.34 -6.17 13.19
CA LEU A 183 3.51 -6.72 12.10
C LEU A 183 4.40 -7.28 10.97
N PHE A 184 5.42 -6.52 10.57
CA PHE A 184 6.31 -6.92 9.49
C PHE A 184 7.19 -8.10 9.87
N THR A 185 7.71 -8.15 11.09
CA THR A 185 8.51 -9.29 11.57
C THR A 185 7.65 -10.46 12.05
N GLY A 186 6.37 -10.26 12.34
CA GLY A 186 5.41 -11.26 12.79
C GLY A 186 5.63 -11.75 14.23
N PRO A 187 4.68 -12.56 14.77
CA PRO A 187 4.80 -13.10 16.12
C PRO A 187 6.08 -13.93 16.28
N GLY A 188 6.81 -13.69 17.36
CA GLY A 188 8.10 -14.33 17.63
C GLY A 188 9.18 -14.07 16.57
N ASN A 189 9.05 -13.01 15.76
CA ASN A 189 9.94 -12.69 14.63
C ASN A 189 10.04 -13.83 13.58
N THR A 190 8.94 -14.56 13.38
CA THR A 190 8.84 -15.67 12.41
C THR A 190 8.61 -15.24 10.96
N GLY A 191 8.52 -13.93 10.73
CA GLY A 191 8.64 -13.32 9.42
C GLY A 191 7.44 -12.51 8.96
N GLY A 192 6.26 -12.53 9.58
CA GLY A 192 5.13 -11.62 9.24
C GLY A 192 4.99 -11.27 7.74
N VAL A 193 4.84 -9.98 7.42
CA VAL A 193 4.89 -9.44 6.04
C VAL A 193 6.25 -9.71 5.36
N PHE A 194 7.35 -9.64 6.11
CA PHE A 194 8.70 -9.87 5.55
C PHE A 194 8.90 -11.27 4.98
N ARG A 195 8.16 -12.26 5.44
CA ARG A 195 8.26 -13.63 4.98
C ARG A 195 7.86 -13.69 3.51
N CYS A 196 6.79 -12.98 3.15
CA CYS A 196 6.36 -12.80 1.77
C CYS A 196 7.40 -12.00 0.97
N ILE A 197 7.92 -10.89 1.51
CA ILE A 197 8.94 -10.09 0.81
C ILE A 197 10.19 -10.93 0.51
N ALA A 198 10.66 -11.72 1.48
CA ALA A 198 11.84 -12.57 1.34
C ALA A 198 11.63 -13.76 0.38
N SER A 199 10.42 -14.32 0.31
CA SER A 199 10.10 -15.43 -0.60
C SER A 199 9.82 -14.98 -2.03
N PHE A 200 9.49 -13.70 -2.24
CA PHE A 200 8.99 -13.18 -3.51
C PHE A 200 9.88 -13.51 -4.73
N PRO A 201 11.23 -13.39 -4.68
CA PRO A 201 12.06 -13.78 -5.82
C PRO A 201 11.97 -15.26 -6.20
N SER A 202 11.75 -16.14 -5.21
CA SER A 202 11.57 -17.58 -5.45
C SER A 202 10.18 -17.87 -5.99
N TYR A 203 9.16 -17.18 -5.47
CA TYR A 203 7.80 -17.28 -5.96
C TYR A 203 7.69 -16.83 -7.43
N LEU A 204 8.26 -15.68 -7.80
CA LEU A 204 8.25 -15.22 -9.19
C LEU A 204 8.89 -16.23 -10.15
N LYS A 205 9.98 -16.90 -9.74
CA LYS A 205 10.58 -17.98 -10.54
C LYS A 205 9.61 -19.16 -10.71
N SER A 206 8.85 -19.49 -9.67
CA SER A 206 7.85 -20.57 -9.72
C SER A 206 6.67 -20.25 -10.65
N THR A 207 6.34 -18.96 -10.83
CA THR A 207 5.29 -18.51 -11.76
C THR A 207 5.82 -18.24 -13.18
N ASN A 208 7.05 -18.65 -13.49
CA ASN A 208 7.73 -18.30 -14.75
C ASN A 208 7.73 -16.79 -15.04
N LEU A 209 7.87 -15.97 -13.98
CA LEU A 209 7.90 -14.50 -14.04
C LEU A 209 6.61 -13.90 -14.63
N THR A 210 5.46 -14.54 -14.36
CA THR A 210 4.15 -14.03 -14.78
C THR A 210 3.39 -13.44 -13.60
N THR A 211 2.57 -12.43 -13.89
CA THR A 211 1.69 -11.79 -12.90
C THR A 211 0.67 -12.80 -12.40
N PRO A 212 0.65 -13.12 -11.10
CA PRO A 212 -0.39 -13.98 -10.54
C PRO A 212 -1.74 -13.26 -10.56
N THR A 213 -2.83 -14.01 -10.66
CA THR A 213 -4.19 -13.45 -10.82
C THR A 213 -5.19 -14.02 -9.82
N SER A 214 -4.70 -14.70 -8.78
CA SER A 214 -5.51 -15.34 -7.76
C SER A 214 -5.02 -14.98 -6.36
N ILE A 215 -5.96 -14.60 -5.50
CA ILE A 215 -5.72 -14.36 -4.08
C ILE A 215 -5.49 -15.68 -3.29
N THR A 216 -5.92 -16.82 -3.86
CA THR A 216 -5.73 -18.15 -3.27
C THR A 216 -4.47 -18.86 -3.78
N GLU A 217 -3.79 -18.31 -4.78
CA GLU A 217 -2.51 -18.81 -5.32
C GLU A 217 -1.42 -17.72 -5.30
N SER A 218 -1.39 -16.93 -4.22
CA SER A 218 -0.46 -15.82 -4.04
C SER A 218 0.88 -16.25 -3.43
N ASN A 219 1.82 -15.31 -3.38
CA ASN A 219 3.08 -15.50 -2.67
C ASN A 219 2.88 -15.72 -1.16
N THR A 220 1.75 -15.29 -0.57
CA THR A 220 1.45 -15.61 0.83
C THR A 220 1.33 -17.12 1.05
N GLN A 221 0.57 -17.83 0.22
CA GLN A 221 0.46 -19.28 0.31
C GLN A 221 1.82 -19.96 0.11
N PHE A 222 2.62 -19.46 -0.85
CA PHE A 222 3.98 -19.94 -1.09
C PHE A 222 4.91 -19.72 0.11
N ALA A 223 4.86 -18.54 0.73
CA ALA A 223 5.73 -18.14 1.82
C ALA A 223 5.41 -18.91 3.11
N PHE A 224 4.12 -19.06 3.41
CA PHE A 224 3.62 -19.65 4.65
C PHE A 224 3.33 -21.16 4.56
N ASP A 225 3.41 -21.76 3.37
CA ASP A 225 3.06 -23.16 3.10
C ASP A 225 1.67 -23.50 3.65
N THR A 226 0.67 -22.74 3.19
CA THR A 226 -0.69 -22.75 3.72
C THR A 226 -1.70 -22.53 2.60
N PRO A 227 -2.93 -23.08 2.67
CA PRO A 227 -3.99 -22.72 1.72
C PRO A 227 -4.60 -21.33 2.00
N LYS A 228 -4.32 -20.74 3.17
CA LYS A 228 -4.91 -19.48 3.61
C LYS A 228 -4.35 -18.28 2.86
N ASN A 229 -5.21 -17.32 2.53
CA ASN A 229 -4.78 -15.99 2.07
C ASN A 229 -4.28 -15.13 3.26
N PHE A 230 -3.74 -13.95 2.94
CA PHE A 230 -3.16 -13.04 3.95
C PHE A 230 -4.16 -12.61 5.03
N PHE A 231 -5.40 -12.30 4.67
CA PHE A 231 -6.44 -11.89 5.62
C PHE A 231 -6.88 -13.04 6.52
N GLU A 232 -7.00 -14.25 5.97
CA GLU A 232 -7.27 -15.46 6.76
C GLU A 232 -6.15 -15.76 7.75
N LEU A 233 -4.89 -15.46 7.41
CA LEU A 233 -3.76 -15.56 8.34
C LEU A 233 -3.83 -14.52 9.45
N CYS A 234 -4.25 -13.29 9.14
CA CYS A 234 -4.45 -12.23 10.15
C CYS A 234 -5.47 -12.64 11.23
N HIS A 235 -6.48 -13.44 10.85
CA HIS A 235 -7.50 -13.96 11.77
C HIS A 235 -7.19 -15.34 12.37
N ASP A 236 -6.08 -15.98 11.98
CA ASP A 236 -5.69 -17.28 12.51
C ASP A 236 -5.04 -17.13 13.90
N PRO A 237 -5.57 -17.79 14.95
CA PRO A 237 -4.97 -17.77 16.29
C PRO A 237 -3.50 -18.20 16.34
N ALA A 238 -3.04 -19.03 15.39
CA ALA A 238 -1.64 -19.44 15.30
C ALA A 238 -0.69 -18.28 14.96
N TYR A 239 -1.22 -17.20 14.37
CA TYR A 239 -0.48 -16.01 13.99
C TYR A 239 -0.87 -14.78 14.83
N ALA A 240 -1.65 -14.95 15.89
CA ALA A 240 -1.95 -13.87 16.82
C ALA A 240 -0.66 -13.25 17.40
N PRO A 241 -0.57 -11.91 17.56
CA PRO A 241 -1.64 -10.91 17.41
C PRO A 241 -1.69 -10.22 16.03
N MET A 242 -1.25 -10.86 14.94
CA MET A 242 -1.07 -10.24 13.62
C MET A 242 -2.29 -9.43 13.13
N GLY A 243 -3.53 -9.94 13.25
CA GLY A 243 -4.72 -9.20 12.83
C GLY A 243 -4.96 -7.91 13.61
N ALA A 244 -4.73 -7.92 14.93
CA ALA A 244 -4.85 -6.69 15.73
C ALA A 244 -3.75 -5.68 15.36
N GLN A 245 -2.54 -6.18 15.07
CA GLN A 245 -1.42 -5.34 14.60
C GLN A 245 -1.71 -4.75 13.21
N PHE A 246 -2.27 -5.54 12.30
CA PHE A 246 -2.69 -5.12 10.96
C PHE A 246 -3.73 -3.99 11.05
N ASN A 247 -4.82 -4.18 11.78
CA ASN A 247 -5.87 -3.17 11.94
C ASN A 247 -5.31 -1.88 12.56
N THR A 248 -4.45 -1.99 13.57
CA THR A 248 -3.81 -0.84 14.19
C THR A 248 -2.86 -0.11 13.22
N HIS A 249 -2.14 -0.85 12.38
CA HIS A 249 -1.25 -0.30 11.36
C HIS A 249 -2.03 0.42 10.25
N MET A 250 -3.16 -0.10 9.79
CA MET A 250 -4.01 0.56 8.80
C MET A 250 -4.52 1.91 9.33
N GLY A 251 -4.91 1.99 10.60
CA GLY A 251 -5.25 3.27 11.23
C GLY A 251 -4.08 4.26 11.33
N ALA A 252 -2.83 3.79 11.28
CA ALA A 252 -1.63 4.63 11.20
C ALA A 252 -1.28 5.04 9.77
N TYR A 253 -1.53 4.19 8.78
CA TYR A 253 -1.33 4.51 7.37
C TYR A 253 -2.11 5.78 6.97
N ALA A 254 -3.36 5.88 7.44
CA ALA A 254 -4.19 7.08 7.27
C ALA A 254 -3.82 8.26 8.19
N PHE A 255 -2.94 8.07 9.17
CA PHE A 255 -2.63 9.09 10.18
C PHE A 255 -1.61 10.12 9.67
N GLY A 256 -1.99 11.40 9.67
CA GLY A 256 -1.14 12.49 9.18
C GLY A 256 -1.19 12.70 7.66
N ARG A 257 -2.11 12.01 6.97
CA ARG A 257 -2.45 12.24 5.56
C ARG A 257 -3.71 13.11 5.45
N PRO A 258 -3.89 13.84 4.33
CA PRO A 258 -5.18 14.44 4.00
C PRO A 258 -6.28 13.37 4.04
N THR A 259 -7.47 13.76 4.46
CA THR A 259 -8.62 12.87 4.51
C THR A 259 -9.60 13.21 3.40
N TRP A 260 -10.33 12.22 2.89
CA TRP A 260 -11.26 12.40 1.75
C TRP A 260 -12.37 13.43 2.00
N VAL A 261 -12.59 13.83 3.26
CA VAL A 261 -13.56 14.86 3.67
C VAL A 261 -12.94 16.25 3.81
N ASP A 262 -11.64 16.40 3.57
CA ASP A 262 -11.00 17.72 3.51
C ASP A 262 -11.52 18.47 2.27
N GLU A 263 -11.75 19.79 2.43
CA GLU A 263 -12.31 20.66 1.38
C GLU A 263 -11.52 20.59 0.06
N ASP A 264 -10.20 20.44 0.14
CA ASP A 264 -9.30 20.38 -1.02
C ASP A 264 -9.14 18.97 -1.63
N PHE A 265 -9.76 17.93 -1.04
CA PHE A 265 -9.67 16.55 -1.55
C PHE A 265 -10.90 16.19 -2.38
N TYR A 266 -12.10 16.15 -1.78
CA TYR A 266 -13.33 15.79 -2.49
C TYR A 266 -14.50 16.69 -2.06
N PRO A 267 -15.27 17.25 -3.01
CA PRO A 267 -16.36 18.19 -2.71
C PRO A 267 -17.60 17.47 -2.17
N VAL A 268 -17.52 16.99 -0.91
CA VAL A 268 -18.56 16.21 -0.24
C VAL A 268 -19.91 16.91 -0.22
N GLU A 269 -19.93 18.22 0.07
CA GLU A 269 -21.18 18.97 0.15
C GLU A 269 -21.93 18.94 -1.18
N GLU A 270 -21.27 19.36 -2.26
CA GLU A 270 -21.83 19.45 -3.61
C GLU A 270 -22.21 18.07 -4.17
N HIS A 271 -21.36 17.05 -3.96
CA HIS A 271 -21.54 15.77 -4.64
C HIS A 271 -22.40 14.79 -3.83
N LEU A 272 -22.36 14.83 -2.50
CA LEU A 272 -23.07 13.87 -1.63
C LEU A 272 -24.24 14.49 -0.88
N LEU A 273 -24.04 15.62 -0.20
CA LEU A 273 -25.07 16.19 0.68
C LEU A 273 -26.17 16.91 -0.12
N GLU A 274 -25.78 17.67 -1.14
CA GLU A 274 -26.73 18.27 -2.07
C GLU A 274 -27.47 17.19 -2.85
N GLY A 275 -28.79 17.32 -2.92
CA GLY A 275 -29.65 16.34 -3.59
C GLY A 275 -29.88 15.03 -2.81
N PHE A 276 -29.31 14.86 -1.61
CA PHE A 276 -29.67 13.74 -0.74
C PHE A 276 -31.15 13.81 -0.33
N ASP A 277 -31.87 12.69 -0.46
CA ASP A 277 -33.29 12.63 -0.07
C ASP A 277 -33.46 12.48 1.45
N ALA A 278 -33.18 13.58 2.17
CA ALA A 278 -33.29 13.64 3.62
C ALA A 278 -34.73 13.51 4.16
N LYS A 279 -35.75 13.32 3.29
CA LYS A 279 -37.14 13.11 3.69
C LYS A 279 -37.41 11.65 4.07
N ASP A 280 -36.65 10.72 3.52
CA ASP A 280 -36.71 9.31 3.92
C ASP A 280 -35.69 9.05 5.03
N GLU A 281 -36.17 8.91 6.27
CA GLU A 281 -35.32 8.60 7.43
C GLU A 281 -34.57 7.26 7.30
N LYS A 282 -35.00 6.38 6.37
CA LYS A 282 -34.32 5.11 6.08
C LYS A 282 -33.27 5.21 4.99
N ALA A 283 -33.18 6.35 4.29
CA ALA A 283 -32.19 6.55 3.23
C ALA A 283 -30.77 6.49 3.82
N ALA A 284 -29.92 5.69 3.19
CA ALA A 284 -28.50 5.64 3.49
C ALA A 284 -27.79 6.76 2.74
N LEU A 285 -27.11 7.63 3.48
CA LEU A 285 -26.27 8.65 2.90
C LEU A 285 -24.96 8.03 2.41
N LEU A 286 -24.31 7.25 3.28
CA LEU A 286 -22.99 6.71 3.02
C LEU A 286 -22.88 5.29 3.57
N VAL A 287 -22.45 4.38 2.71
CA VAL A 287 -22.12 2.99 3.05
C VAL A 287 -20.62 2.79 2.83
N ASP A 288 -19.88 2.60 3.90
CA ASP A 288 -18.43 2.37 3.90
C ASP A 288 -18.17 0.86 3.84
N ILE A 289 -17.81 0.35 2.66
CA ILE A 289 -17.63 -1.07 2.36
C ILE A 289 -16.17 -1.46 2.55
N GLY A 290 -15.91 -2.40 3.45
CA GLY A 290 -14.54 -2.70 3.87
C GLY A 290 -13.95 -1.60 4.75
N GLY A 291 -14.81 -0.88 5.49
CA GLY A 291 -14.41 0.30 6.28
C GLY A 291 -13.61 -0.01 7.56
N SER A 292 -13.27 -1.29 7.79
CA SER A 292 -12.53 -1.75 8.95
C SER A 292 -13.20 -1.31 10.27
N ILE A 293 -12.48 -0.58 11.11
CA ILE A 293 -12.97 -0.04 12.38
C ILE A 293 -13.67 1.33 12.26
N GLY A 294 -14.02 1.77 11.03
CA GLY A 294 -14.91 2.92 10.79
C GLY A 294 -14.26 4.29 10.87
N HIS A 295 -12.94 4.38 10.67
CA HIS A 295 -12.21 5.64 10.79
C HIS A 295 -12.67 6.71 9.78
N ASP A 296 -13.01 6.33 8.55
CA ASP A 296 -13.48 7.27 7.53
C ASP A 296 -14.89 7.80 7.81
N LEU A 297 -15.81 6.93 8.27
CA LEU A 297 -17.13 7.37 8.72
C LEU A 297 -17.08 8.26 9.95
N GLN A 298 -16.14 8.01 10.88
CA GLN A 298 -15.95 8.89 12.02
C GLN A 298 -15.49 10.28 11.57
N LYS A 299 -14.47 10.36 10.69
CA LYS A 299 -14.02 11.64 10.12
C LYS A 299 -15.13 12.36 9.36
N PHE A 300 -15.94 11.63 8.60
CA PHE A 300 -17.10 12.19 7.92
C PHE A 300 -18.12 12.78 8.91
N ARG A 301 -18.45 12.05 9.98
CA ARG A 301 -19.39 12.54 11.01
C ARG A 301 -18.83 13.76 11.74
N ASP A 302 -17.53 13.78 12.02
CA ASP A 302 -16.87 14.91 12.68
C ASP A 302 -16.86 16.16 11.78
N ALA A 303 -16.63 16.00 10.47
CA ALA A 303 -16.63 17.09 9.49
C ALA A 303 -18.04 17.61 9.16
N PHE A 304 -19.03 16.70 9.09
CA PHE A 304 -20.41 17.00 8.71
C PHE A 304 -21.41 16.53 9.78
N PRO A 305 -21.39 17.13 11.00
CA PRO A 305 -22.21 16.68 12.12
C PRO A 305 -23.72 16.75 11.82
N GLU A 306 -24.14 17.72 11.01
CA GLU A 306 -25.54 17.95 10.63
C GLU A 306 -26.00 17.11 9.42
N ALA A 307 -25.11 16.30 8.84
CA ALA A 307 -25.47 15.42 7.72
C ALA A 307 -26.54 14.42 8.14
N LYS A 308 -27.66 14.42 7.40
CA LYS A 308 -28.81 13.55 7.63
C LYS A 308 -28.67 12.23 6.87
N GLY A 309 -29.39 11.21 7.33
CA GLY A 309 -29.38 9.88 6.72
C GLY A 309 -28.47 8.91 7.45
N ARG A 310 -28.58 7.63 7.09
CA ARG A 310 -27.82 6.56 7.74
C ARG A 310 -26.37 6.56 7.24
N LEU A 311 -25.44 6.39 8.17
CA LEU A 311 -24.05 6.06 7.93
C LEU A 311 -23.87 4.58 8.29
N VAL A 312 -23.47 3.75 7.33
CA VAL A 312 -23.39 2.30 7.51
C VAL A 312 -21.95 1.85 7.32
N LEU A 313 -21.32 1.37 8.40
CA LEU A 313 -20.02 0.71 8.37
C LEU A 313 -20.21 -0.77 8.03
N GLN A 314 -19.55 -1.23 6.97
CA GLN A 314 -19.56 -2.63 6.56
C GLN A 314 -18.15 -3.23 6.57
N ASP A 315 -18.00 -4.36 7.25
CA ASP A 315 -16.82 -5.23 7.20
C ASP A 315 -17.22 -6.65 7.64
N LEU A 316 -16.28 -7.60 7.65
CA LEU A 316 -16.53 -8.94 8.19
C LEU A 316 -16.83 -8.88 9.70
N GLU A 317 -17.64 -9.83 10.19
CA GLU A 317 -18.03 -9.93 11.60
C GLU A 317 -16.83 -9.86 12.58
N PRO A 318 -15.70 -10.56 12.34
CA PRO A 318 -14.53 -10.49 13.24
C PRO A 318 -13.83 -9.13 13.28
N VAL A 319 -14.13 -8.22 12.35
CA VAL A 319 -13.57 -6.86 12.28
C VAL A 319 -14.51 -5.87 12.93
N VAL A 320 -15.78 -5.82 12.52
CA VAL A 320 -16.77 -4.88 13.10
C VAL A 320 -17.00 -5.11 14.60
N SER A 321 -16.81 -6.33 15.08
CA SER A 321 -16.90 -6.68 16.51
C SER A 321 -15.71 -6.18 17.35
N GLN A 322 -14.62 -5.72 16.72
CA GLN A 322 -13.46 -5.14 17.43
C GLN A 322 -13.73 -3.71 17.88
N VAL A 323 -14.66 -3.00 17.23
CA VAL A 323 -15.07 -1.64 17.59
C VAL A 323 -15.76 -1.67 18.95
N LYS A 324 -15.12 -1.08 19.96
CA LYS A 324 -15.66 -1.01 21.31
C LYS A 324 -16.67 0.12 21.44
N GLU A 325 -17.52 0.00 22.47
CA GLU A 325 -18.48 1.05 22.80
C GLU A 325 -17.78 2.39 23.00
N GLY A 326 -18.25 3.43 22.29
CA GLY A 326 -17.69 4.78 22.34
C GLY A 326 -16.45 5.03 21.48
N GLU A 327 -15.95 4.03 20.73
CA GLU A 327 -14.86 4.25 19.76
C GLU A 327 -15.36 4.84 18.42
N LEU A 328 -16.64 4.65 18.10
CA LEU A 328 -17.34 5.28 16.99
C LEU A 328 -18.57 6.03 17.49
N ASP A 329 -18.97 7.08 16.76
CA ASP A 329 -20.21 7.79 16.97
C ASP A 329 -21.41 6.83 16.91
N GLY A 330 -22.33 6.96 17.89
CA GLY A 330 -23.47 6.06 18.04
C GLY A 330 -24.49 6.12 16.89
N SER A 331 -24.40 7.12 16.01
CA SER A 331 -25.20 7.21 14.78
C SER A 331 -24.68 6.33 13.64
N ILE A 332 -23.47 5.80 13.76
CA ILE A 332 -22.86 4.92 12.75
C ILE A 332 -23.38 3.49 12.96
N GLU A 333 -24.15 2.99 11.99
CA GLU A 333 -24.69 1.64 11.97
C GLU A 333 -23.58 0.66 11.59
N ARG A 334 -23.24 -0.28 12.48
CA ARG A 334 -22.29 -1.36 12.21
C ARG A 334 -23.02 -2.55 11.60
N MET A 335 -22.55 -3.02 10.45
CA MET A 335 -23.19 -4.11 9.71
C MET A 335 -22.13 -5.12 9.24
N ALA A 336 -22.21 -6.35 9.72
CA ALA A 336 -21.37 -7.42 9.18
C ALA A 336 -21.78 -7.72 7.73
N TYR A 337 -20.81 -7.70 6.83
CA TYR A 337 -21.03 -7.88 5.40
C TYR A 337 -19.79 -8.44 4.71
N ASP A 338 -20.01 -9.40 3.81
CA ASP A 338 -19.00 -9.90 2.86
C ASP A 338 -19.32 -9.31 1.49
N PHE A 339 -18.43 -8.48 0.95
CA PHE A 339 -18.62 -7.80 -0.34
C PHE A 339 -18.71 -8.72 -1.55
N LEU A 340 -18.41 -10.02 -1.38
CA LEU A 340 -18.59 -11.04 -2.40
C LEU A 340 -20.04 -11.54 -2.46
N THR A 341 -20.89 -11.09 -1.52
CA THR A 341 -22.32 -11.36 -1.48
C THR A 341 -23.13 -10.13 -1.91
N GLU A 342 -24.43 -10.32 -2.17
CA GLU A 342 -25.31 -9.23 -2.59
C GLU A 342 -25.33 -8.07 -1.58
N GLN A 343 -25.06 -6.84 -2.04
CA GLN A 343 -25.04 -5.64 -1.17
C GLN A 343 -26.43 -5.40 -0.53
N PRO A 344 -26.55 -5.46 0.81
CA PRO A 344 -27.86 -5.39 1.50
C PRO A 344 -28.45 -3.98 1.56
N VAL A 345 -27.63 -2.92 1.55
CA VAL A 345 -28.12 -1.54 1.56
C VAL A 345 -28.38 -1.12 0.11
N LYS A 346 -29.63 -0.84 -0.23
CA LYS A 346 -30.03 -0.47 -1.61
C LYS A 346 -30.24 1.03 -1.75
N GLY A 347 -29.87 1.57 -2.89
CA GLY A 347 -30.11 2.96 -3.27
C GLY A 347 -29.44 4.00 -2.38
N ALA A 348 -28.33 3.67 -1.72
CA ALA A 348 -27.55 4.65 -0.94
C ALA A 348 -27.08 5.81 -1.83
N ARG A 349 -26.89 6.99 -1.25
CA ARG A 349 -26.35 8.15 -1.97
C ARG A 349 -24.90 7.93 -2.39
N ALA A 350 -24.09 7.36 -1.50
CA ALA A 350 -22.75 6.90 -1.83
C ALA A 350 -22.46 5.51 -1.24
N TYR A 351 -21.78 4.68 -2.03
CA TYR A 351 -21.01 3.54 -1.58
C TYR A 351 -19.54 3.93 -1.66
N TYR A 352 -18.80 3.75 -0.57
CA TYR A 352 -17.41 4.17 -0.45
C TYR A 352 -16.53 2.95 -0.18
N MET A 353 -15.38 2.89 -0.82
CA MET A 353 -14.36 1.86 -0.66
C MET A 353 -13.00 2.54 -0.58
N HIS A 354 -12.24 2.28 0.49
CA HIS A 354 -10.93 2.86 0.71
C HIS A 354 -9.90 1.78 0.95
N SER A 355 -8.90 1.68 0.07
CA SER A 355 -7.88 0.61 0.14
C SER A 355 -8.52 -0.78 0.21
N VAL A 356 -9.43 -1.04 -0.72
CA VAL A 356 -10.15 -2.32 -0.85
C VAL A 356 -9.82 -2.96 -2.18
N LEU A 357 -10.01 -2.27 -3.30
CA LEU A 357 -9.85 -2.86 -4.63
C LEU A 357 -8.38 -3.08 -4.98
N HIS A 358 -7.43 -2.41 -4.32
CA HIS A 358 -6.01 -2.67 -4.49
C HIS A 358 -5.54 -4.02 -3.91
N ASP A 359 -6.35 -4.64 -3.03
CA ASP A 359 -6.06 -5.96 -2.45
C ASP A 359 -6.48 -7.12 -3.36
N TRP A 360 -7.21 -6.82 -4.44
CA TRP A 360 -7.78 -7.82 -5.34
C TRP A 360 -7.18 -7.71 -6.75
N PRO A 361 -6.80 -8.85 -7.35
CA PRO A 361 -6.58 -8.91 -8.80
C PRO A 361 -7.84 -8.46 -9.54
N ASP A 362 -7.70 -7.91 -10.75
CA ASP A 362 -8.83 -7.31 -11.49
C ASP A 362 -10.07 -8.24 -11.59
N LYS A 363 -9.86 -9.54 -11.83
CA LYS A 363 -10.96 -10.53 -11.86
C LYS A 363 -11.68 -10.69 -10.52
N GLY A 364 -10.97 -10.52 -9.41
CA GLY A 364 -11.53 -10.53 -8.06
C GLY A 364 -12.30 -9.26 -7.72
N CYS A 365 -11.95 -8.13 -8.34
CA CYS A 365 -12.71 -6.88 -8.18
C CYS A 365 -14.09 -6.95 -8.86
N LEU A 366 -14.25 -7.70 -9.95
CA LEU A 366 -15.51 -7.69 -10.73
C LEU A 366 -16.73 -8.14 -9.93
N PRO A 367 -16.72 -9.28 -9.20
CA PRO A 367 -17.88 -9.66 -8.36
C PRO A 367 -18.22 -8.61 -7.29
N ILE A 368 -17.20 -7.98 -6.71
CA ILE A 368 -17.37 -6.91 -5.70
C ILE A 368 -18.09 -5.72 -6.33
N LEU A 369 -17.59 -5.25 -7.47
CA LEU A 369 -18.17 -4.12 -8.22
C LEU A 369 -19.58 -4.45 -8.73
N GLU A 370 -19.84 -5.67 -9.17
CA GLU A 370 -21.17 -6.14 -9.60
C GLU A 370 -22.19 -6.05 -8.44
N ASN A 371 -21.82 -6.50 -7.25
CA ASN A 371 -22.69 -6.44 -6.06
C ASN A 371 -23.04 -4.99 -5.67
N VAL A 372 -22.06 -4.08 -5.73
CA VAL A 372 -22.30 -2.65 -5.48
C VAL A 372 -23.18 -2.05 -6.57
N LYS A 373 -22.84 -2.30 -7.85
CA LYS A 373 -23.57 -1.80 -9.00
C LYS A 373 -25.05 -2.20 -8.95
N ALA A 374 -25.35 -3.43 -8.57
CA ALA A 374 -26.72 -3.94 -8.41
C ALA A 374 -27.52 -3.23 -7.30
N ALA A 375 -26.85 -2.59 -6.34
CA ALA A 375 -27.48 -1.81 -5.28
C ALA A 375 -27.58 -0.31 -5.58
N MET A 376 -26.93 0.18 -6.65
CA MET A 376 -26.95 1.59 -7.02
C MET A 376 -28.27 2.00 -7.69
N LYS A 377 -28.72 3.22 -7.42
CA LYS A 377 -29.85 3.87 -8.08
C LYS A 377 -29.33 4.76 -9.23
N PRO A 378 -29.72 4.52 -10.50
CA PRO A 378 -29.30 5.34 -11.64
C PRO A 378 -29.58 6.84 -11.42
N GLY A 379 -28.62 7.69 -11.79
CA GLY A 379 -28.73 9.15 -11.64
C GLY A 379 -28.71 9.67 -10.19
N TYR A 380 -28.55 8.81 -9.18
CA TYR A 380 -28.57 9.20 -7.76
C TYR A 380 -27.36 8.67 -6.98
N SER A 381 -27.10 7.36 -7.04
CA SER A 381 -26.02 6.73 -6.30
C SER A 381 -24.66 7.03 -6.94
N ARG A 382 -23.64 7.14 -6.09
CA ARG A 382 -22.22 7.18 -6.46
C ARG A 382 -21.48 6.01 -5.85
N LEU A 383 -20.47 5.52 -6.56
CA LEU A 383 -19.41 4.70 -5.98
C LEU A 383 -18.17 5.58 -5.88
N LEU A 384 -17.61 5.72 -4.68
CA LEU A 384 -16.38 6.44 -4.41
C LEU A 384 -15.29 5.40 -4.11
N VAL A 385 -14.30 5.32 -4.99
CA VAL A 385 -13.12 4.47 -4.80
C VAL A 385 -11.96 5.36 -4.37
N ASN A 386 -11.61 5.32 -3.10
CA ASN A 386 -10.45 6.01 -2.54
C ASN A 386 -9.22 5.09 -2.61
N GLU A 387 -8.37 5.29 -3.62
CA GLU A 387 -7.24 4.42 -3.91
C GLU A 387 -6.09 5.22 -4.55
N ASN A 388 -4.91 4.61 -4.67
CA ASN A 388 -3.81 5.22 -5.39
C ASN A 388 -4.09 5.23 -6.91
N VAL A 389 -3.78 6.36 -7.56
CA VAL A 389 -3.76 6.46 -9.03
C VAL A 389 -2.32 6.71 -9.45
N ILE A 390 -1.66 5.63 -9.87
CA ILE A 390 -0.23 5.67 -10.21
C ILE A 390 -0.02 6.50 -11.48
N PRO A 391 0.83 7.55 -11.45
CA PRO A 391 1.13 8.32 -12.66
C PRO A 391 2.00 7.50 -13.61
N ASP A 392 1.81 7.67 -14.92
CA ASP A 392 2.57 6.96 -15.96
C ASP A 392 4.07 7.20 -15.88
N VAL A 393 4.48 8.38 -15.39
CA VAL A 393 5.87 8.80 -15.29
C VAL A 393 6.12 9.47 -13.95
N GLY A 394 7.23 9.12 -13.30
CA GLY A 394 7.69 9.81 -12.08
C GLY A 394 6.89 9.45 -10.83
N ALA A 395 6.30 8.25 -10.77
CA ALA A 395 5.60 7.76 -9.59
C ALA A 395 6.49 7.79 -8.34
N ASN A 396 5.90 8.20 -7.21
CA ASN A 396 6.58 8.26 -5.93
C ASN A 396 7.02 6.85 -5.47
N TRP A 397 8.17 6.75 -4.80
CA TRP A 397 8.67 5.50 -4.22
C TRP A 397 7.68 4.87 -3.23
N GLU A 398 6.88 5.68 -2.53
CA GLU A 398 5.88 5.20 -1.56
C GLU A 398 4.79 4.39 -2.27
N SER A 399 4.15 4.95 -3.29
CA SER A 399 3.11 4.27 -4.07
C SER A 399 3.65 3.07 -4.86
N THR A 400 4.87 3.17 -5.42
CA THR A 400 5.47 2.04 -6.14
C THR A 400 5.97 0.92 -5.20
N SER A 401 6.37 1.26 -3.97
CA SER A 401 6.70 0.24 -2.96
C SER A 401 5.43 -0.47 -2.48
N LEU A 402 4.32 0.26 -2.32
CA LEU A 402 3.03 -0.31 -1.97
C LEU A 402 2.51 -1.26 -3.06
N ASP A 403 2.65 -0.90 -4.34
CA ASP A 403 2.33 -1.79 -5.48
C ASP A 403 3.05 -3.14 -5.40
N VAL A 404 4.37 -3.10 -5.20
CA VAL A 404 5.17 -4.33 -5.04
C VAL A 404 4.72 -5.09 -3.80
N MET A 405 4.32 -4.41 -2.72
CA MET A 405 3.80 -5.04 -1.52
C MET A 405 2.47 -5.75 -1.77
N MET A 406 1.53 -5.15 -2.50
CA MET A 406 0.27 -5.79 -2.92
C MET A 406 0.53 -7.03 -3.76
N SER A 407 1.51 -6.96 -4.67
CA SER A 407 1.94 -8.13 -5.44
C SER A 407 2.54 -9.23 -4.54
N CYS A 408 3.32 -8.85 -3.53
CA CYS A 408 3.94 -9.78 -2.58
C CYS A 408 2.94 -10.47 -1.65
N LEU A 409 1.83 -9.82 -1.30
CA LEU A 409 0.90 -10.32 -0.27
C LEU A 409 -0.35 -10.97 -0.85
N VAL A 410 -0.94 -10.38 -1.89
CA VAL A 410 -2.30 -10.69 -2.32
C VAL A 410 -2.44 -10.87 -3.83
N SER A 411 -1.32 -10.89 -4.57
CA SER A 411 -1.30 -10.99 -6.04
C SER A 411 -2.03 -9.84 -6.74
N ALA A 412 -2.15 -8.71 -6.07
CA ALA A 412 -2.84 -7.54 -6.58
C ALA A 412 -1.83 -6.44 -6.95
N LYS A 413 -2.32 -5.21 -7.16
CA LYS A 413 -1.55 -4.10 -7.70
C LYS A 413 -2.19 -2.76 -7.36
N GLU A 414 -1.35 -1.74 -7.29
CA GLU A 414 -1.81 -0.37 -7.49
C GLU A 414 -2.05 -0.14 -8.99
N ARG A 415 -2.97 0.77 -9.32
CA ARG A 415 -3.43 0.96 -10.71
C ARG A 415 -3.12 2.35 -11.22
N THR A 416 -2.72 2.44 -12.49
CA THR A 416 -2.69 3.72 -13.22
C THR A 416 -4.11 4.18 -13.55
N LYS A 417 -4.26 5.41 -14.02
CA LYS A 417 -5.54 5.94 -14.49
C LYS A 417 -6.18 5.05 -15.56
N GLU A 418 -5.40 4.61 -16.54
CA GLU A 418 -5.84 3.77 -17.66
C GLU A 418 -6.29 2.39 -17.15
N GLN A 419 -5.62 1.87 -16.13
CA GLN A 419 -6.00 0.60 -15.51
C GLN A 419 -7.28 0.73 -14.67
N TRP A 420 -7.48 1.87 -14.00
CA TRP A 420 -8.75 2.17 -13.34
C TRP A 420 -9.90 2.32 -14.34
N VAL A 421 -9.69 3.03 -15.45
CA VAL A 421 -10.65 3.12 -16.56
C VAL A 421 -10.98 1.74 -17.12
N GLN A 422 -9.97 0.89 -17.32
CA GLN A 422 -10.19 -0.48 -17.78
C GLN A 422 -11.06 -1.27 -16.78
N LEU A 423 -10.70 -1.26 -15.50
CA LEU A 423 -11.42 -2.03 -14.49
C LEU A 423 -12.86 -1.50 -14.28
N LEU A 424 -13.02 -0.20 -14.06
CA LEU A 424 -14.29 0.39 -13.63
C LEU A 424 -15.24 0.60 -14.82
N GLU A 425 -14.74 1.12 -15.94
CA GLU A 425 -15.61 1.41 -17.09
C GLU A 425 -15.76 0.21 -18.02
N ARG A 426 -14.65 -0.35 -18.49
CA ARG A 426 -14.68 -1.37 -19.56
C ARG A 426 -15.13 -2.72 -19.03
N ASP A 427 -14.63 -3.13 -17.87
CA ASP A 427 -14.89 -4.46 -17.33
C ASP A 427 -16.12 -4.48 -16.40
N ALA A 428 -16.26 -3.49 -15.51
CA ALA A 428 -17.38 -3.42 -14.56
C ALA A 428 -18.62 -2.66 -15.08
N GLY A 429 -18.50 -1.86 -16.15
CA GLY A 429 -19.62 -1.14 -16.74
C GLY A 429 -20.16 0.02 -15.89
N LEU A 430 -19.30 0.64 -15.09
CA LEU A 430 -19.56 1.93 -14.44
C LEU A 430 -19.08 3.07 -15.34
N LYS A 431 -19.39 4.31 -14.98
CA LYS A 431 -18.86 5.51 -15.65
C LYS A 431 -18.07 6.33 -14.65
N ILE A 432 -16.81 6.64 -14.94
CA ILE A 432 -16.02 7.55 -14.12
C ILE A 432 -16.47 8.98 -14.43
N THR A 433 -16.84 9.71 -13.39
CA THR A 433 -17.31 11.11 -13.48
C THR A 433 -16.24 12.10 -13.03
N GLY A 434 -15.30 11.66 -12.17
CA GLY A 434 -14.17 12.46 -11.73
C GLY A 434 -13.08 11.62 -11.09
N ILE A 435 -11.86 12.14 -11.13
CA ILE A 435 -10.71 11.62 -10.37
C ILE A 435 -10.12 12.82 -9.63
N TYR A 436 -10.15 12.77 -8.31
CA TYR A 436 -9.77 13.86 -7.42
C TYR A 436 -8.51 13.46 -6.66
N PRO A 437 -7.31 13.89 -7.10
CA PRO A 437 -6.06 13.55 -6.43
C PRO A 437 -5.82 14.46 -5.22
N VAL A 438 -5.11 13.95 -4.21
CA VAL A 438 -4.63 14.76 -3.08
C VAL A 438 -3.14 14.62 -2.85
N GLY A 439 -2.52 15.70 -2.35
CA GLY A 439 -1.09 15.76 -2.09
C GLY A 439 -0.26 15.48 -3.34
N ASN A 440 0.86 14.77 -3.20
CA ASN A 440 1.71 14.36 -4.34
C ASN A 440 1.11 13.18 -5.13
N GLY A 441 -0.22 13.09 -5.24
CA GLY A 441 -0.93 12.04 -5.98
C GLY A 441 -0.77 10.66 -5.35
N VAL A 442 -0.64 10.59 -4.03
CA VAL A 442 -0.51 9.29 -3.32
C VAL A 442 -1.84 8.58 -3.34
N GLU A 443 -2.95 9.27 -3.04
CA GLU A 443 -4.32 8.76 -3.06
C GLU A 443 -5.21 9.66 -3.93
N SER A 444 -6.33 9.11 -4.39
CA SER A 444 -7.34 9.83 -5.16
C SER A 444 -8.73 9.26 -4.90
N ILE A 445 -9.75 10.11 -4.94
CA ILE A 445 -11.14 9.67 -5.06
C ILE A 445 -11.47 9.50 -6.53
N ILE A 446 -11.81 8.30 -6.95
CA ILE A 446 -12.40 8.01 -8.25
C ILE A 446 -13.91 7.92 -8.05
N GLU A 447 -14.66 8.88 -8.58
CA GLU A 447 -16.11 8.91 -8.49
C GLU A 447 -16.73 8.22 -9.71
N CYS A 448 -17.56 7.23 -9.45
CA CYS A 448 -18.29 6.47 -10.44
C CYS A 448 -19.80 6.58 -10.29
N GLU A 449 -20.52 6.50 -11.41
CA GLU A 449 -21.96 6.36 -11.46
C GLU A 449 -22.39 5.22 -12.39
N LEU A 450 -23.67 4.85 -12.34
CA LEU A 450 -24.26 3.98 -13.36
C LEU A 450 -24.38 4.75 -14.68
N PRO A 451 -24.05 4.14 -15.83
CA PRO A 451 -24.30 4.75 -17.13
C PRO A 451 -25.79 5.10 -17.29
N THR A 452 -26.07 6.29 -17.82
CA THR A 452 -27.42 6.67 -18.24
C THR A 452 -27.70 6.12 -19.64
N GLU A 453 -28.96 5.77 -19.95
CA GLU A 453 -29.37 5.16 -21.24
C GLU A 453 -28.90 5.93 -22.50
N GLU A 454 -28.59 7.23 -22.40
CA GLU A 454 -28.04 8.02 -23.50
C GLU A 454 -26.61 7.62 -23.93
N TYR A 455 -25.87 6.87 -23.11
CA TYR A 455 -24.45 6.53 -23.37
C TYR A 455 -24.27 5.21 -24.15
N GLU A 456 -25.26 4.32 -24.18
CA GLU A 456 -25.18 3.06 -24.93
C GLU A 456 -25.26 3.27 -26.46
N GLY A 457 -25.65 4.48 -26.91
CA GLY A 457 -25.80 4.82 -28.32
C GLY A 457 -24.52 5.28 -29.04
N SER A 458 -23.40 5.50 -28.35
CA SER A 458 -22.20 6.11 -28.96
C SER A 458 -21.01 5.15 -29.18
N THR A 459 -21.13 3.87 -28.88
CA THR A 459 -20.05 2.87 -29.12
C THR A 459 -20.30 1.96 -30.33
N GLY A 460 -21.30 2.25 -31.16
CA GLY A 460 -21.52 1.58 -32.44
C GLY A 460 -21.50 2.61 -33.57
N GLU A 461 -20.62 2.40 -34.55
CA GLU A 461 -20.52 3.14 -35.82
C GLU A 461 -19.69 4.43 -35.79
N GLY A 462 -18.37 4.26 -35.84
CA GLY A 462 -17.40 5.26 -36.30
C GLY A 462 -16.53 4.64 -37.39
N GLU A 463 -16.86 4.96 -38.63
CA GLU A 463 -16.32 4.42 -39.87
C GLU A 463 -14.81 4.55 -40.03
N SER A 464 -14.26 3.60 -40.77
CA SER A 464 -12.95 3.68 -41.39
C SER A 464 -12.87 4.88 -42.35
N SER A 465 -11.95 5.80 -42.12
CA SER A 465 -11.36 6.58 -43.19
C SER A 465 -9.88 6.85 -42.90
N THR A 466 -9.06 6.27 -43.76
CA THR A 466 -7.69 6.66 -44.05
C THR A 466 -7.64 8.12 -44.50
N GLU A 467 -6.69 8.91 -44.00
CA GLU A 467 -5.86 9.78 -44.85
C GLU A 467 -4.62 10.32 -44.13
N GLU A 468 -3.51 10.27 -44.87
CA GLU A 468 -2.21 10.88 -44.58
C GLU A 468 -2.31 12.42 -44.53
N SER A 469 -1.55 13.08 -43.65
CA SER A 469 -0.47 14.02 -44.03
C SER A 469 -0.01 14.94 -42.89
N LEU A 470 1.34 15.03 -42.79
CA LEU A 470 2.22 16.00 -42.13
C LEU A 470 2.43 15.94 -40.62
#